data_AF-A0A7G9FHY1-F1
#
_entry.id   AF-A0A7G9FHY1-F1
#
_cell.length_a   1.000
_cell.length_b   1.000
_cell.length_c   1.000
_cell.angle_alpha   90.00
_cell.angle_beta   90.00
_cell.angle_gamma   90.00
#
_symmetry.space_group_name_H-M   'P 1'
#
loop_
_entity.id
_entity.type
_entity.pdbx_description
1 polymer ?
#
loop_
_entity_poly.entity_id
_entity_poly.type
_entity_poly.pdbx_seq_one_letter_code
_entity_poly.pdbx_strand_id
1 'polypeptide(L)'
;MASKPASSARRGAKSKNGKLNKVLPPFFMIAAVIIAILFIVRLFVGESSERLPRARIVTPVAPGEAENQSSGDALSSNNEAMTSFVPLSLNETLISTLSIDLNNDMKEDQVVAVRKEGVHYLVLIVGIYDAERNAYIRTAEITTEISRTRTFSYTGIDMLGEHQNALVYQGVKDDGTSVLAIYMMRKERNKIELVQIGDFESDGTIFIQQDDRSMSYELSQSRGESFPVWVYGSAKDSGSGENANLSQIQTEYRWNEREQKYVETRQVRVTGSRIAARELARIQDGTVETFADFLDGLWYKTSSSQAGIRYLFFDHAQKEVIFLYDDTEEVYAWEDSNLRRSGIYITTTNKSITNMQRRCDISLAGIDEVRIHIIDDVRMIIKENNLWDGSYRKMTAFASFTPESRQQSEYESAFTKWPEWKTDNGLVIKFGKTTYTVSGDNTYDEGIYVIGAVAGKHVVQFRSSLNSQLLSSAYQMRFKTVTIPASSLRAAEVQTDYHTLELDPVRIAPDECYPAEGRTFTLTREED
;
A
#
# COMPACT_ATOMS: atom_id res chain seq x y z
N MET A 1 -64.28 -45.47 50.42
CA MET A 1 -65.50 -45.92 49.71
C MET A 1 -65.40 -45.52 48.26
N ALA A 2 -65.66 -46.47 47.37
CA ALA A 2 -65.56 -46.34 45.92
C ALA A 2 -66.52 -45.29 45.36
N SER A 3 -66.09 -44.60 44.29
CA SER A 3 -67.01 -44.05 43.29
C SER A 3 -66.40 -44.16 41.90
N LYS A 4 -66.99 -45.07 41.11
CA LYS A 4 -67.21 -44.92 39.66
C LYS A 4 -68.53 -44.14 39.50
N PRO A 5 -69.00 -43.79 38.28
CA PRO A 5 -68.35 -43.41 37.02
C PRO A 5 -69.04 -42.16 36.39
N ALA A 6 -68.62 -41.69 35.21
CA ALA A 6 -69.56 -41.12 34.24
C ALA A 6 -68.98 -41.11 32.81
N SER A 7 -69.73 -41.72 31.89
CA SER A 7 -69.54 -41.66 30.46
C SER A 7 -70.30 -40.47 29.87
N SER A 8 -69.79 -39.92 28.76
CA SER A 8 -70.60 -39.14 27.81
C SER A 8 -69.93 -39.16 26.45
N ALA A 9 -70.64 -39.76 25.49
CA ALA A 9 -70.26 -39.87 24.09
C ALA A 9 -70.89 -38.75 23.27
N ARG A 10 -70.15 -38.17 22.31
CA ARG A 10 -70.58 -37.85 20.93
C ARG A 10 -69.69 -36.79 20.27
N ARG A 11 -68.97 -37.18 19.21
CA ARG A 11 -69.21 -36.78 17.81
C ARG A 11 -67.99 -37.15 16.98
N GLY A 12 -68.22 -37.97 15.96
CA GLY A 12 -67.22 -38.29 14.96
C GLY A 12 -66.96 -37.12 14.01
N ALA A 13 -65.74 -37.05 13.50
CA ALA A 13 -65.45 -36.57 12.16
C ALA A 13 -64.25 -37.37 11.62
N LYS A 14 -64.44 -37.86 10.39
CA LYS A 14 -63.61 -38.80 9.67
C LYS A 14 -62.18 -38.27 9.48
N SER A 15 -61.17 -39.03 9.93
CA SER A 15 -59.80 -38.90 9.40
C SER A 15 -59.70 -39.74 8.13
N LYS A 16 -59.50 -39.08 6.99
CA LYS A 16 -59.14 -39.71 5.72
C LYS A 16 -57.67 -40.13 5.79
N ASN A 17 -57.44 -41.40 5.46
CA ASN A 17 -56.12 -42.00 5.24
C ASN A 17 -55.21 -41.13 4.34
N GLY A 18 -53.99 -40.91 4.80
CA GLY A 18 -52.82 -40.59 3.98
C GLY A 18 -51.65 -41.40 4.49
N LYS A 19 -51.29 -42.47 3.77
CA LYS A 19 -50.19 -43.39 4.08
C LYS A 19 -48.89 -42.61 4.28
N LEU A 20 -48.30 -42.67 5.48
CA LEU A 20 -46.96 -42.17 5.73
C LEU A 20 -45.95 -43.17 5.15
N ASN A 21 -45.27 -42.75 4.09
CA ASN A 21 -44.37 -43.55 3.27
C ASN A 21 -43.21 -44.13 4.09
N LYS A 22 -43.01 -45.45 4.01
CA LYS A 22 -41.81 -46.20 4.45
C LYS A 22 -40.56 -45.90 3.60
N VAL A 23 -40.41 -44.69 3.07
CA VAL A 23 -39.37 -44.31 2.09
C VAL A 23 -38.41 -43.24 2.65
N LEU A 24 -38.68 -42.68 3.82
CA LEU A 24 -37.80 -41.69 4.46
C LEU A 24 -36.45 -42.23 4.99
N PRO A 25 -36.36 -43.43 5.61
CA PRO A 25 -35.09 -43.91 6.16
C PRO A 25 -33.96 -44.13 5.13
N PRO A 26 -34.20 -44.70 3.93
CA PRO A 26 -33.12 -44.93 2.97
C PRO A 26 -32.60 -43.62 2.32
N PHE A 27 -33.44 -42.58 2.21
CA PHE A 27 -33.04 -41.30 1.63
C PHE A 27 -32.02 -40.55 2.50
N PHE A 28 -32.19 -40.57 3.82
CA PHE A 28 -31.23 -39.94 4.74
C PHE A 28 -29.89 -40.68 4.79
N MET A 29 -29.90 -42.01 4.66
CA MET A 29 -28.68 -42.81 4.53
C MET A 29 -27.92 -42.49 3.24
N ILE A 30 -28.63 -42.34 2.12
CA ILE A 30 -28.02 -41.97 0.84
C ILE A 30 -27.44 -40.54 0.90
N ALA A 31 -28.17 -39.59 1.51
CA ALA A 31 -27.69 -38.22 1.68
C ALA A 31 -26.42 -38.14 2.54
N ALA A 32 -26.35 -38.92 3.63
CA ALA A 32 -25.18 -38.98 4.50
C ALA A 32 -23.95 -39.57 3.78
N VAL A 33 -24.15 -40.60 2.94
CA VAL A 33 -23.09 -41.18 2.12
C VAL A 33 -22.61 -40.20 1.05
N ILE A 34 -23.52 -39.44 0.41
CA ILE A 34 -23.15 -38.41 -0.56
C ILE A 34 -22.34 -37.28 0.11
N ILE A 35 -22.72 -36.85 1.31
CA ILE A 35 -21.98 -35.82 2.05
C ILE A 35 -20.60 -36.33 2.47
N ALA A 36 -20.49 -37.58 2.92
CA ALA A 36 -19.21 -38.19 3.25
C ALA A 36 -18.30 -38.33 2.02
N ILE A 37 -18.85 -38.69 0.86
CA ILE A 37 -18.10 -38.75 -0.41
C ILE A 37 -17.66 -37.34 -0.84
N LEU A 38 -18.52 -36.33 -0.74
CA LEU A 38 -18.16 -34.94 -1.05
C LEU A 38 -17.07 -34.41 -0.12
N PHE A 39 -17.07 -34.81 1.15
CA PHE A 39 -16.04 -34.42 2.12
C PHE A 39 -14.70 -35.11 1.84
N ILE A 40 -14.71 -36.39 1.44
CA ILE A 40 -13.51 -37.13 1.02
C ILE A 40 -12.97 -36.58 -0.31
N VAL A 41 -13.83 -36.23 -1.26
CA VAL A 41 -13.42 -35.55 -2.52
C VAL A 41 -12.80 -34.19 -2.21
N ARG A 42 -13.34 -33.41 -1.27
CA ARG A 42 -12.72 -32.14 -0.84
C ARG A 42 -11.37 -32.31 -0.13
N LEU A 43 -11.15 -33.42 0.56
CA LEU A 43 -9.88 -33.72 1.23
C LEU A 43 -8.80 -34.25 0.26
N PHE A 44 -9.21 -34.92 -0.83
CA PHE A 44 -8.29 -35.44 -1.86
C PHE A 44 -8.09 -34.49 -3.04
N VAL A 45 -9.02 -33.57 -3.31
CA VAL A 45 -8.85 -32.44 -4.23
C VAL A 45 -8.28 -31.27 -3.43
N GLY A 46 -7.05 -31.45 -2.96
CA GLY A 46 -6.20 -30.33 -2.56
C GLY A 46 -5.96 -29.42 -3.75
N GLU A 47 -5.93 -28.12 -3.47
CA GLU A 47 -5.68 -26.99 -4.38
C GLU A 47 -5.04 -27.38 -5.72
N SER A 48 -5.88 -27.49 -6.75
CA SER A 48 -5.41 -27.33 -8.11
C SER A 48 -4.98 -25.87 -8.26
N SER A 49 -3.72 -25.58 -7.98
CA SER A 49 -3.05 -24.42 -8.56
C SER A 49 -3.31 -24.46 -10.06
N GLU A 50 -4.04 -23.48 -10.58
CA GLU A 50 -4.06 -23.25 -12.02
C GLU A 50 -2.61 -22.99 -12.43
N ARG A 51 -1.99 -24.01 -13.03
CA ARG A 51 -0.72 -23.85 -13.73
C ARG A 51 -1.00 -22.99 -14.95
N LEU A 52 -0.79 -21.68 -14.82
CA LEU A 52 -0.59 -20.80 -15.96
C LEU A 52 0.46 -21.46 -16.88
N PRO A 53 0.19 -21.61 -18.19
CA PRO A 53 1.13 -22.22 -19.10
C PRO A 53 2.40 -21.36 -19.20
N ARG A 54 3.48 -21.81 -18.56
CA ARG A 54 4.82 -21.25 -18.74
C ARG A 54 5.35 -21.68 -20.11
N ALA A 55 5.80 -20.73 -20.91
CA ALA A 55 6.55 -21.00 -22.12
C ALA A 55 7.81 -21.81 -21.76
N ARG A 56 7.95 -22.99 -22.36
CA ARG A 56 9.15 -23.84 -22.23
C ARG A 56 10.05 -23.55 -23.43
N ILE A 57 11.22 -22.98 -23.20
CA ILE A 57 12.25 -22.90 -24.24
C ILE A 57 12.75 -24.33 -24.46
N VAL A 58 12.59 -24.82 -25.69
CA VAL A 58 13.18 -26.07 -26.14
C VAL A 58 14.60 -25.74 -26.58
N THR A 59 15.59 -25.97 -25.72
CA THR A 59 16.99 -25.97 -26.14
C THR A 59 17.24 -27.28 -26.88
N PRO A 60 17.61 -27.28 -28.18
CA PRO A 60 17.94 -28.50 -28.88
C PRO A 60 19.20 -29.11 -28.27
N VAL A 61 19.08 -30.32 -27.71
CA VAL A 61 20.21 -31.11 -27.25
C VAL A 61 20.85 -31.75 -28.49
N ALA A 62 22.12 -31.43 -28.74
CA ALA A 62 22.92 -32.16 -29.71
C ALA A 62 23.02 -33.64 -29.26
N PRO A 63 22.87 -34.62 -30.17
CA PRO A 63 22.86 -36.02 -29.77
C PRO A 63 24.26 -36.46 -29.35
N GLY A 64 24.45 -36.70 -28.05
CA GLY A 64 25.64 -37.34 -27.53
C GLY A 64 26.05 -36.82 -26.17
N GLU A 65 25.25 -37.12 -25.14
CA GLU A 65 25.68 -37.35 -23.74
C GLU A 65 24.43 -37.56 -22.88
N ALA A 66 23.81 -38.73 -23.07
CA ALA A 66 22.91 -39.30 -22.08
C ALA A 66 23.70 -40.40 -21.36
N GLU A 67 24.00 -40.18 -20.07
CA GLU A 67 23.90 -41.16 -18.99
C GLU A 67 24.71 -40.69 -17.77
N ASN A 68 24.00 -40.12 -16.78
CA ASN A 68 24.04 -40.50 -15.36
C ASN A 68 23.49 -39.36 -14.49
N GLN A 69 22.19 -39.39 -14.22
CA GLN A 69 21.66 -38.77 -13.00
C GLN A 69 20.66 -39.72 -12.34
N SER A 70 21.17 -40.41 -11.33
CA SER A 70 20.41 -41.07 -10.28
C SER A 70 19.65 -40.01 -9.49
N SER A 71 18.37 -40.29 -9.30
CA SER A 71 17.42 -39.63 -8.41
C SER A 71 17.98 -39.31 -7.02
N GLY A 72 17.88 -38.03 -6.65
CA GLY A 72 18.05 -37.49 -5.30
C GLY A 72 17.07 -36.32 -5.15
N ASP A 73 16.40 -36.27 -4.00
CA ASP A 73 15.18 -35.51 -3.71
C ASP A 73 15.15 -34.04 -4.14
N ALA A 74 13.94 -33.64 -4.55
CA ALA A 74 13.55 -32.29 -4.90
C ALA A 74 13.65 -31.33 -3.69
N LEU A 75 14.70 -30.49 -3.70
CA LEU A 75 14.74 -29.24 -2.96
C LEU A 75 14.91 -28.08 -3.94
N SER A 76 13.92 -27.18 -3.92
CA SER A 76 13.98 -25.78 -4.36
C SER A 76 14.42 -25.48 -5.81
N SER A 77 13.47 -25.55 -6.74
CA SER A 77 13.55 -24.83 -8.01
C SER A 77 13.28 -23.33 -7.79
N ASN A 78 14.31 -22.51 -7.61
CA ASN A 78 14.33 -21.08 -7.94
C ASN A 78 15.74 -20.50 -7.69
N ASN A 79 16.64 -20.75 -8.64
CA ASN A 79 17.81 -19.92 -8.86
C ASN A 79 18.02 -19.90 -10.38
N GLU A 80 17.56 -18.85 -11.06
CA GLU A 80 18.28 -18.42 -12.26
C GLU A 80 19.75 -18.31 -11.85
N ALA A 81 20.65 -18.98 -12.56
CA ALA A 81 22.04 -19.08 -12.15
C ALA A 81 22.63 -17.67 -12.06
N MET A 82 22.74 -17.14 -10.84
CA MET A 82 23.44 -15.90 -10.56
C MET A 82 24.92 -16.15 -10.85
N THR A 83 25.39 -15.73 -12.02
CA THR A 83 26.79 -15.89 -12.41
C THR A 83 27.53 -14.58 -12.19
N SER A 84 28.53 -14.62 -11.31
CA SER A 84 29.50 -13.54 -11.17
C SER A 84 30.52 -13.64 -12.30
N PHE A 85 30.72 -12.54 -13.03
CA PHE A 85 31.83 -12.37 -13.96
C PHE A 85 33.07 -11.82 -13.26
N VAL A 86 32.90 -11.16 -12.11
CA VAL A 86 34.01 -10.83 -11.21
C VAL A 86 34.53 -12.13 -10.58
N PRO A 87 35.85 -12.39 -10.62
CA PRO A 87 36.41 -13.61 -10.05
C PRO A 87 36.26 -13.64 -8.53
N LEU A 88 35.58 -14.67 -8.02
CA LEU A 88 35.38 -14.90 -6.59
C LEU A 88 36.51 -15.76 -6.01
N SER A 89 36.90 -15.46 -4.77
CA SER A 89 37.83 -16.26 -3.99
C SER A 89 37.14 -17.50 -3.41
N LEU A 90 37.90 -18.54 -3.06
CA LEU A 90 37.36 -19.80 -2.52
C LEU A 90 36.58 -19.64 -1.20
N ASN A 91 36.84 -18.56 -0.46
CA ASN A 91 36.19 -18.22 0.80
C ASN A 91 35.05 -17.19 0.64
N GLU A 92 34.62 -16.90 -0.59
CA GLU A 92 33.55 -15.95 -0.92
C GLU A 92 32.33 -16.68 -1.46
N THR A 93 31.18 -16.48 -0.82
CA THR A 93 29.88 -16.97 -1.32
C THR A 93 29.12 -15.83 -1.97
N LEU A 94 28.71 -16.00 -3.22
CA LEU A 94 27.93 -15.00 -3.96
C LEU A 94 26.52 -14.84 -3.36
N ILE A 95 26.12 -13.59 -3.11
CA ILE A 95 24.80 -13.22 -2.62
C ILE A 95 23.98 -12.52 -3.71
N SER A 96 24.56 -11.57 -4.43
CA SER A 96 23.94 -10.87 -5.56
C SER A 96 24.94 -10.19 -6.48
N THR A 97 24.48 -9.84 -7.68
CA THR A 97 25.25 -9.14 -8.72
C THR A 97 24.48 -7.92 -9.20
N LEU A 98 25.18 -6.83 -9.50
CA LEU A 98 24.66 -5.61 -10.10
C LEU A 98 25.54 -5.23 -11.29
N SER A 99 24.95 -5.15 -12.48
CA SER A 99 25.62 -4.55 -13.65
C SER A 99 25.38 -3.04 -13.65
N ILE A 100 26.45 -2.27 -13.80
CA ILE A 100 26.40 -0.81 -13.71
C ILE A 100 27.64 -0.23 -14.40
N ASP A 101 27.50 0.84 -15.17
CA ASP A 101 28.66 1.62 -15.63
C ASP A 101 29.11 2.57 -14.51
N LEU A 102 30.21 2.24 -13.84
CA LEU A 102 30.77 3.03 -12.72
C LEU A 102 31.83 4.02 -13.18
N ASN A 103 32.61 3.63 -14.18
CA ASN A 103 33.75 4.41 -14.65
C ASN A 103 33.40 5.37 -15.80
N ASN A 104 32.13 5.39 -16.23
CA ASN A 104 31.57 6.18 -17.34
C ASN A 104 32.28 5.92 -18.68
N ASP A 105 32.51 4.64 -19.02
CA ASP A 105 33.10 4.22 -20.29
C ASP A 105 32.10 3.56 -21.25
N MET A 106 30.81 3.61 -20.92
CA MET A 106 29.67 3.02 -21.63
C MET A 106 29.68 1.49 -21.66
N LYS A 107 30.54 0.83 -20.89
CA LYS A 107 30.54 -0.62 -20.71
C LYS A 107 29.97 -0.95 -19.34
N GLU A 108 29.40 -2.14 -19.24
CA GLU A 108 28.88 -2.61 -17.96
C GLU A 108 30.03 -3.11 -17.09
N ASP A 109 30.25 -2.45 -15.96
CA ASP A 109 31.00 -3.00 -14.84
C ASP A 109 30.09 -3.88 -13.99
N GLN A 110 30.68 -4.64 -13.06
CA GLN A 110 29.92 -5.51 -12.17
C GLN A 110 30.32 -5.31 -10.71
N VAL A 111 29.32 -5.05 -9.87
CA VAL A 111 29.44 -5.06 -8.41
C VAL A 111 28.80 -6.33 -7.89
N VAL A 112 29.50 -7.06 -7.02
CA VAL A 112 28.98 -8.30 -6.43
C VAL A 112 28.96 -8.23 -4.93
N ALA A 113 27.83 -8.60 -4.33
CA ALA A 113 27.72 -8.79 -2.90
C ALA A 113 28.11 -10.22 -2.55
N VAL A 114 29.02 -10.37 -1.60
CA VAL A 114 29.51 -11.67 -1.13
C VAL A 114 29.46 -11.77 0.38
N ARG A 115 29.40 -13.01 0.86
CA ARG A 115 29.68 -13.36 2.25
C ARG A 115 31.04 -14.04 2.32
N LYS A 116 31.92 -13.52 3.16
CA LYS A 116 33.25 -14.10 3.40
C LYS A 116 33.25 -15.02 4.61
N GLU A 117 33.99 -16.11 4.55
CA GLU A 117 34.20 -16.98 5.70
C GLU A 117 34.84 -16.20 6.86
N GLY A 118 34.26 -16.32 8.06
CA GLY A 118 34.73 -15.60 9.26
C GLY A 118 34.34 -14.12 9.35
N VAL A 119 33.66 -13.56 8.34
CA VAL A 119 33.16 -12.18 8.36
C VAL A 119 31.65 -12.19 8.53
N HIS A 120 31.17 -11.51 9.58
CA HIS A 120 29.73 -11.48 9.91
C HIS A 120 28.91 -10.52 9.03
N TYR A 121 29.57 -9.58 8.35
CA TYR A 121 28.94 -8.60 7.48
C TYR A 121 29.10 -8.95 6.00
N LEU A 122 28.26 -8.36 5.17
CA LEU A 122 28.36 -8.47 3.72
C LEU A 122 29.52 -7.61 3.19
N VAL A 123 30.10 -8.04 2.09
CA VAL A 123 31.19 -7.33 1.42
C VAL A 123 30.79 -7.10 -0.03
N LEU A 124 30.96 -5.87 -0.52
CA LEU A 124 30.83 -5.57 -1.95
C LEU A 124 32.21 -5.64 -2.61
N ILE A 125 32.29 -6.36 -3.71
CA ILE A 125 33.48 -6.39 -4.58
C ILE A 125 33.10 -5.67 -5.87
N VAL A 126 33.87 -4.63 -6.20
CA VAL A 126 33.69 -3.88 -7.44
C VAL A 126 34.67 -4.42 -8.48
N GLY A 127 34.12 -4.91 -9.59
CA GLY A 127 34.88 -5.37 -10.74
C GLY A 127 34.66 -4.47 -11.95
N ILE A 128 35.73 -3.86 -12.44
CA ILE A 128 35.70 -3.02 -13.64
C ILE A 128 36.01 -3.87 -14.87
N TYR A 129 35.24 -3.71 -15.93
CA TYR A 129 35.46 -4.47 -17.16
C TYR A 129 36.65 -3.90 -17.94
N ASP A 130 37.66 -4.73 -18.15
CA ASP A 130 38.83 -4.39 -18.97
C ASP A 130 38.69 -5.01 -20.36
N ALA A 131 38.48 -4.15 -21.36
CA ALA A 131 38.30 -4.57 -22.74
C ALA A 131 39.59 -5.06 -23.42
N GLU A 132 40.78 -4.68 -22.92
CA GLU A 132 42.04 -5.21 -23.45
C GLU A 132 42.24 -6.67 -23.01
N ARG A 133 41.82 -6.98 -21.79
CA ARG A 133 41.93 -8.33 -21.20
C ARG A 133 40.68 -9.18 -21.41
N ASN A 134 39.59 -8.58 -21.89
CA ASN A 134 38.26 -9.17 -21.98
C ASN A 134 37.85 -9.87 -20.66
N ALA A 135 38.09 -9.19 -19.54
CA ALA A 135 37.90 -9.75 -18.20
C ALA A 135 37.52 -8.67 -17.19
N TYR A 136 36.82 -9.06 -16.13
CA TYR A 136 36.52 -8.18 -15.01
C TYR A 136 37.70 -8.19 -14.02
N ILE A 137 38.21 -7.01 -13.70
CA ILE A 137 39.31 -6.82 -12.76
C ILE A 137 38.73 -6.34 -11.44
N ARG A 138 39.04 -7.05 -10.35
CA ARG A 138 38.71 -6.60 -8.98
C ARG A 138 39.44 -5.28 -8.69
N THR A 139 38.69 -4.19 -8.57
CA THR A 139 39.24 -2.84 -8.40
C THR A 139 39.14 -2.36 -6.96
N ALA A 140 38.05 -2.68 -6.28
CA ALA A 140 37.84 -2.25 -4.90
C ALA A 140 37.03 -3.28 -4.11
N GLU A 141 37.19 -3.24 -2.79
CA GLU A 141 36.43 -4.02 -1.84
C GLU A 141 35.87 -3.08 -0.77
N ILE A 142 34.56 -3.15 -0.55
CA ILE A 142 33.86 -2.36 0.46
C ILE A 142 33.31 -3.32 1.50
N THR A 143 33.84 -3.21 2.72
CA THR A 143 33.27 -3.90 3.88
C THR A 143 32.06 -3.12 4.35
N THR A 144 30.90 -3.77 4.43
CA THR A 144 29.68 -3.16 4.96
C THR A 144 29.54 -3.44 6.45
N GLU A 145 28.62 -2.76 7.10
CA GLU A 145 28.24 -3.02 8.50
C GLU A 145 26.94 -3.85 8.61
N ILE A 146 26.48 -4.43 7.51
CA ILE A 146 25.18 -5.08 7.39
C ILE A 146 25.39 -6.58 7.24
N SER A 147 24.88 -7.37 8.18
CA SER A 147 24.99 -8.84 8.20
C SER A 147 23.82 -9.54 7.51
N ARG A 148 22.66 -8.88 7.48
CA ARG A 148 21.38 -9.43 7.01
C ARG A 148 21.19 -9.15 5.52
N THR A 149 21.17 -10.19 4.71
CA THR A 149 20.91 -10.09 3.26
C THR A 149 19.53 -9.51 2.95
N ARG A 150 18.55 -9.74 3.82
CA ARG A 150 17.17 -9.24 3.66
C ARG A 150 17.03 -7.74 3.88
N THR A 151 17.96 -7.08 4.56
CA THR A 151 17.91 -5.61 4.76
C THR A 151 18.89 -4.87 3.86
N PHE A 152 19.85 -5.61 3.28
CA PHE A 152 20.86 -5.06 2.40
C PHE A 152 20.30 -4.83 0.99
N SER A 153 20.63 -3.66 0.42
CA SER A 153 20.36 -3.30 -0.98
C SER A 153 21.48 -2.38 -1.48
N TYR A 154 21.77 -2.45 -2.77
CA TYR A 154 22.74 -1.57 -3.42
C TYR A 154 22.34 -1.38 -4.88
N THR A 155 22.61 -0.18 -5.39
CA THR A 155 22.16 0.26 -6.71
C THR A 155 23.11 1.30 -7.30
N GLY A 156 22.94 1.55 -8.60
CA GLY A 156 23.60 2.61 -9.34
C GLY A 156 22.68 3.79 -9.54
N ILE A 157 23.06 4.95 -9.01
CA ILE A 157 22.28 6.19 -9.18
C ILE A 157 23.26 7.31 -9.53
N ASP A 158 22.96 8.10 -10.56
CA ASP A 158 23.66 9.37 -10.76
C ASP A 158 23.24 10.35 -9.67
N MET A 159 24.03 10.44 -8.61
CA MET A 159 23.75 11.30 -7.45
C MET A 159 24.01 12.79 -7.72
N LEU A 160 24.89 13.10 -8.68
CA LEU A 160 25.43 14.45 -8.86
C LEU A 160 24.82 15.19 -10.06
N GLY A 161 24.09 14.49 -10.93
CA GLY A 161 23.56 15.07 -12.16
C GLY A 161 24.60 15.19 -13.26
N GLU A 162 25.67 14.40 -13.20
CA GLU A 162 26.80 14.46 -14.14
C GLU A 162 26.82 13.31 -15.16
N HIS A 163 25.72 12.55 -15.26
CA HIS A 163 25.61 11.35 -16.09
C HIS A 163 26.59 10.25 -15.71
N GLN A 164 27.05 10.25 -14.45
CA GLN A 164 27.93 9.24 -13.90
C GLN A 164 27.25 8.58 -12.70
N ASN A 165 27.16 7.25 -12.71
CA ASN A 165 26.55 6.53 -11.61
C ASN A 165 27.49 6.46 -10.40
N ALA A 166 26.94 6.78 -9.24
CA ALA A 166 27.52 6.42 -7.95
C ALA A 166 26.98 5.05 -7.51
N LEU A 167 27.83 4.26 -6.86
CA LEU A 167 27.41 3.07 -6.13
C LEU A 167 26.83 3.50 -4.79
N VAL A 168 25.53 3.28 -4.60
CA VAL A 168 24.85 3.50 -3.32
C VAL A 168 24.54 2.15 -2.71
N TYR A 169 24.94 1.93 -1.45
CA TYR A 169 24.40 0.83 -0.67
C TYR A 169 23.64 1.36 0.53
N GLN A 170 22.62 0.61 0.93
CA GLN A 170 21.84 0.89 2.12
C GLN A 170 21.35 -0.39 2.79
N GLY A 171 21.07 -0.29 4.08
CA GLY A 171 20.39 -1.33 4.82
C GLY A 171 20.43 -1.07 6.31
N VAL A 172 20.31 -2.14 7.10
CA VAL A 172 20.10 -2.05 8.54
C VAL A 172 21.11 -2.94 9.25
N LYS A 173 21.86 -2.36 10.19
CA LYS A 173 22.78 -3.07 11.09
C LYS A 173 22.00 -4.00 12.03
N ASP A 174 22.74 -4.83 12.77
CA ASP A 174 22.11 -5.79 13.67
C ASP A 174 21.36 -5.16 14.85
N ASP A 175 21.77 -3.95 15.25
CA ASP A 175 21.17 -3.15 16.33
C ASP A 175 19.93 -2.34 15.88
N GLY A 176 19.54 -2.43 14.60
CA GLY A 176 18.42 -1.70 14.03
C GLY A 176 18.79 -0.33 13.43
N THR A 177 20.06 0.07 13.46
CA THR A 177 20.52 1.33 12.90
C THR A 177 20.56 1.26 11.37
N SER A 178 19.92 2.22 10.71
CA SER A 178 19.93 2.37 9.25
C SER A 178 21.24 2.98 8.78
N VAL A 179 21.79 2.46 7.70
CA VAL A 179 23.03 2.92 7.07
C VAL A 179 22.79 3.16 5.59
N LEU A 180 23.33 4.27 5.09
CA LEU A 180 23.44 4.54 3.66
C LEU A 180 24.85 5.07 3.38
N ALA A 181 25.52 4.50 2.38
CA ALA A 181 26.81 5.00 1.93
C ALA A 181 26.83 5.14 0.42
N ILE A 182 27.58 6.15 -0.04
CA ILE A 182 27.66 6.56 -1.44
C ILE A 182 29.12 6.56 -1.86
N TYR A 183 29.44 5.80 -2.90
CA TYR A 183 30.77 5.69 -3.48
C TYR A 183 30.76 6.18 -4.92
N MET A 184 31.76 6.96 -5.28
CA MET A 184 31.94 7.46 -6.64
C MET A 184 33.29 7.04 -7.18
N MET A 185 33.32 6.62 -8.43
CA MET A 185 34.56 6.29 -9.12
C MET A 185 35.25 7.56 -9.61
N ARG A 186 36.53 7.73 -9.28
CA ARG A 186 37.36 8.85 -9.72
C ARG A 186 38.53 8.37 -10.55
N LYS A 187 38.86 9.17 -11.56
CA LYS A 187 40.04 8.97 -12.41
C LYS A 187 41.09 10.01 -12.01
N GLU A 188 42.03 9.63 -11.14
CA GLU A 188 43.18 10.47 -10.80
C GLU A 188 44.46 9.91 -11.39
N ARG A 189 45.17 10.71 -12.19
CA ARG A 189 46.54 10.42 -12.69
C ARG A 189 46.70 8.98 -13.22
N ASN A 190 45.78 8.54 -14.07
CA ASN A 190 45.75 7.20 -14.68
C ASN A 190 45.43 6.03 -13.74
N LYS A 191 44.91 6.31 -12.54
CA LYS A 191 44.33 5.32 -11.63
C LYS A 191 42.84 5.56 -11.48
N ILE A 192 42.09 4.48 -11.51
CA ILE A 192 40.67 4.44 -11.19
C ILE A 192 40.59 4.07 -9.71
N GLU A 193 40.00 4.95 -8.91
CA GLU A 193 39.80 4.72 -7.48
C GLU A 193 38.33 4.90 -7.12
N LEU A 194 37.87 4.11 -6.15
CA LEU A 194 36.52 4.21 -5.61
C LEU A 194 36.58 5.00 -4.30
N VAL A 195 35.95 6.18 -4.29
CA VAL A 195 36.02 7.11 -3.16
C VAL A 195 34.65 7.18 -2.48
N GLN A 196 34.61 7.05 -1.16
CA GLN A 196 33.41 7.28 -0.38
C GLN A 196 33.11 8.78 -0.34
N ILE A 197 31.94 9.17 -0.85
CA ILE A 197 31.51 10.57 -0.94
C ILE A 197 30.33 10.89 -0.01
N GLY A 198 29.69 9.87 0.55
CA GLY A 198 28.63 9.99 1.55
C GLY A 198 28.65 8.80 2.48
N ASP A 199 28.46 9.06 3.78
CA ASP A 199 28.40 8.06 4.84
C ASP A 199 27.39 8.55 5.88
N PHE A 200 26.30 7.80 6.03
CA PHE A 200 25.15 8.23 6.81
C PHE A 200 24.67 7.08 7.68
N GLU A 201 24.41 7.40 8.95
CA GLU A 201 23.93 6.47 9.95
C GLU A 201 22.83 7.12 10.78
N SER A 202 21.75 6.39 11.03
CA SER A 202 20.66 6.88 11.87
C SER A 202 19.82 5.77 12.48
N ASP A 203 19.24 6.03 13.65
CA ASP A 203 18.26 5.14 14.29
C ASP A 203 16.84 5.27 13.73
N GLY A 204 16.64 6.15 12.75
CA GLY A 204 15.43 6.26 11.92
C GLY A 204 15.67 5.84 10.47
N THR A 205 15.05 6.54 9.52
CA THR A 205 15.17 6.27 8.08
C THR A 205 16.12 7.25 7.41
N ILE A 206 16.82 6.77 6.38
CA ILE A 206 17.67 7.54 5.48
C ILE A 206 17.15 7.32 4.07
N PHE A 207 17.01 8.37 3.27
CA PHE A 207 16.68 8.23 1.85
C PHE A 207 17.27 9.36 1.01
N ILE A 208 17.37 9.08 -0.28
CA ILE A 208 17.81 10.03 -1.31
C ILE A 208 16.55 10.61 -1.94
N GLN A 209 16.40 11.94 -1.90
CA GLN A 209 15.29 12.60 -2.58
C GLN A 209 15.64 12.77 -4.06
N GLN A 210 15.04 11.94 -4.91
CA GLN A 210 15.21 12.00 -6.36
C GLN A 210 14.10 12.86 -6.95
N ASP A 211 14.42 14.09 -7.30
CA ASP A 211 13.51 14.98 -8.02
C ASP A 211 13.64 14.73 -9.55
N ASP A 212 12.57 14.98 -10.30
CA ASP A 212 12.57 14.78 -11.75
C ASP A 212 13.63 15.67 -12.42
N ARG A 213 14.43 15.08 -13.30
CA ARG A 213 15.43 15.82 -14.07
C ARG A 213 14.81 16.46 -15.30
N SER A 214 15.44 17.54 -15.77
CA SER A 214 14.95 18.28 -16.93
C SER A 214 15.09 17.45 -18.20
N MET A 215 14.24 17.71 -19.20
CA MET A 215 14.37 17.09 -20.53
C MET A 215 15.75 17.33 -21.16
N SER A 216 16.37 18.49 -20.88
CA SER A 216 17.73 18.79 -21.33
C SER A 216 18.78 17.91 -20.67
N TYR A 217 18.59 17.52 -19.40
CA TYR A 217 19.43 16.52 -18.77
C TYR A 217 19.25 15.16 -19.45
N GLU A 218 18.01 14.68 -19.64
CA GLU A 218 17.73 13.37 -20.27
C GLU A 218 18.31 13.24 -21.68
N LEU A 219 18.35 14.35 -22.43
CA LEU A 219 18.98 14.43 -23.76
C LEU A 219 20.51 14.63 -23.72
N SER A 220 21.12 14.53 -22.53
CA SER A 220 22.55 14.77 -22.27
C SER A 220 23.03 16.16 -22.73
N GLN A 221 22.16 17.16 -22.74
CA GLN A 221 22.45 18.53 -23.15
C GLN A 221 22.85 19.43 -21.97
N SER A 222 22.46 19.06 -20.75
CA SER A 222 22.81 19.78 -19.52
C SER A 222 23.12 18.83 -18.35
N ARG A 223 23.77 19.38 -17.33
CA ARG A 223 23.88 18.73 -16.01
C ARG A 223 22.55 18.85 -15.26
N GLY A 224 22.31 17.91 -14.36
CA GLY A 224 21.19 17.89 -13.43
C GLY A 224 21.58 18.48 -12.09
N GLU A 225 20.61 18.70 -11.21
CA GLU A 225 20.89 19.01 -9.81
C GLU A 225 21.30 17.73 -9.05
N SER A 226 22.17 17.90 -8.06
CA SER A 226 22.54 16.82 -7.14
C SER A 226 21.36 16.49 -6.22
N PHE A 227 21.10 15.20 -6.01
CA PHE A 227 20.03 14.77 -5.12
C PHE A 227 20.43 14.93 -3.64
N PRO A 228 19.61 15.57 -2.79
CA PRO A 228 19.91 15.67 -1.37
C PRO A 228 19.66 14.33 -0.67
N VAL A 229 20.44 14.06 0.38
CA VAL A 229 20.23 12.92 1.28
C VAL A 229 19.58 13.43 2.56
N TRP A 230 18.44 12.84 2.92
CA TRP A 230 17.75 13.16 4.15
C TRP A 230 17.97 12.06 5.18
N VAL A 231 18.42 12.47 6.36
CA VAL A 231 18.68 11.61 7.51
C VAL A 231 17.73 11.99 8.63
N TYR A 232 16.94 11.03 9.11
CA TYR A 232 16.02 11.23 10.22
C TYR A 232 16.42 10.35 11.39
N GLY A 233 16.55 10.96 12.56
CA GLY A 233 16.89 10.24 13.78
C GLY A 233 16.15 10.77 15.00
N SER A 234 16.22 10.02 16.09
CA SER A 234 15.71 10.47 17.38
C SER A 234 16.59 11.59 17.94
N ALA A 235 15.96 12.66 18.41
CA ALA A 235 16.67 13.71 19.13
C ALA A 235 17.11 13.16 20.49
N LYS A 236 18.41 12.94 20.68
CA LYS A 236 18.96 12.58 21.99
C LYS A 236 18.86 13.79 22.93
N ASP A 237 17.73 13.95 23.60
CA ASP A 237 17.62 14.96 24.65
C ASP A 237 18.43 14.55 25.87
N SER A 238 19.37 15.41 26.26
CA SER A 238 20.12 15.30 27.52
C SER A 238 19.27 15.64 28.76
N GLY A 239 17.95 15.81 28.60
CA GLY A 239 17.01 16.16 29.65
C GLY A 239 16.17 14.95 30.06
N SER A 240 16.21 14.59 31.34
CA SER A 240 15.43 13.54 31.99
C SER A 240 13.93 13.89 32.05
N GLY A 241 13.26 13.95 30.90
CA GLY A 241 11.81 14.11 30.79
C GLY A 241 11.21 13.01 29.91
N GLU A 242 10.00 12.55 30.24
CA GLU A 242 9.24 11.51 29.52
C GLU A 242 9.06 11.75 28.01
N ASN A 243 9.38 12.95 27.49
CA ASN A 243 9.27 13.33 26.08
C ASN A 243 10.59 13.23 25.29
N ALA A 244 11.69 12.80 25.93
CA ALA A 244 13.03 12.78 25.31
C ALA A 244 13.16 11.80 24.13
N ASN A 245 12.34 10.76 24.07
CA ASN A 245 12.38 9.75 22.99
C ASN A 245 11.50 10.09 21.78
N LEU A 246 10.74 11.19 21.80
CA LEU A 246 9.71 11.48 20.79
C LEU A 246 10.01 12.69 19.90
N SER A 247 11.08 13.42 20.18
CA SER A 247 11.55 14.47 19.30
C SER A 247 12.37 13.85 18.18
N GLN A 248 12.17 14.31 16.95
CA GLN A 248 12.95 13.88 15.80
C GLN A 248 13.86 15.01 15.30
N ILE A 249 15.02 14.62 14.79
CA ILE A 249 15.94 15.49 14.07
C ILE A 249 15.91 15.08 12.61
N GLN A 250 15.64 16.04 11.75
CA GLN A 250 15.74 15.92 10.30
C GLN A 250 16.99 16.68 9.85
N THR A 251 17.93 15.98 9.23
CA THR A 251 19.17 16.55 8.71
C THR A 251 19.22 16.40 7.19
N GLU A 252 19.46 17.50 6.50
CA GLU A 252 19.64 17.58 5.05
C GLU A 252 21.13 17.62 4.71
N TYR A 253 21.57 16.68 3.89
CA TYR A 253 22.92 16.65 3.33
C TYR A 253 22.87 16.96 1.85
N ARG A 254 23.71 17.89 1.40
CA ARG A 254 23.84 18.26 -0.01
C ARG A 254 25.27 18.09 -0.48
N TRP A 255 25.42 17.85 -1.78
CA TRP A 255 26.73 17.78 -2.42
C TRP A 255 27.47 19.12 -2.29
N ASN A 256 28.74 19.06 -1.89
CA ASN A 256 29.65 20.20 -1.90
C ASN A 256 30.77 19.95 -2.89
N GLU A 257 30.78 20.69 -4.01
CA GLU A 257 31.77 20.54 -5.07
C GLU A 257 33.21 20.83 -4.62
N ARG A 258 33.41 21.70 -3.62
CA ARG A 258 34.76 22.04 -3.14
C ARG A 258 35.33 20.94 -2.25
N GLU A 259 34.49 20.41 -1.37
CA GLU A 259 34.87 19.34 -0.45
C GLU A 259 34.76 17.95 -1.08
N GLN A 260 34.11 17.86 -2.25
CA GLN A 260 33.95 16.64 -3.01
C GLN A 260 33.28 15.52 -2.19
N LYS A 261 32.32 15.90 -1.33
CA LYS A 261 31.53 15.03 -0.45
C LYS A 261 30.18 15.67 -0.12
N TYR A 262 29.26 14.86 0.40
CA TYR A 262 28.02 15.33 1.00
C TYR A 262 28.30 16.00 2.35
N VAL A 263 27.74 17.19 2.56
CA VAL A 263 27.87 17.96 3.80
C VAL A 263 26.51 18.35 4.34
N GLU A 264 26.41 18.46 5.67
CA GLU A 264 25.22 18.94 6.33
C GLU A 264 24.95 20.40 5.93
N THR A 265 23.72 20.67 5.50
CA THR A 265 23.30 22.02 5.08
C THR A 265 22.15 22.56 5.91
N ARG A 266 21.32 21.69 6.45
CA ARG A 266 20.16 22.07 7.25
C ARG A 266 19.85 21.00 8.28
N GLN A 267 19.48 21.43 9.48
CA GLN A 267 18.94 20.56 10.51
C GLN A 267 17.66 21.19 11.09
N VAL A 268 16.58 20.42 11.17
CA VAL A 268 15.30 20.85 11.71
C VAL A 268 14.88 19.88 12.80
N ARG A 269 14.46 20.41 13.94
CA ARG A 269 13.92 19.63 15.04
C ARG A 269 12.39 19.62 14.97
N VAL A 270 11.81 18.43 15.02
CA VAL A 270 10.36 18.21 15.01
C VAL A 270 9.96 17.69 16.39
N THR A 271 9.15 18.45 17.13
CA THR A 271 8.68 18.09 18.48
C THR A 271 7.28 17.49 18.40
N GLY A 272 7.12 16.23 18.83
CA GLY A 272 5.80 15.60 18.95
C GLY A 272 4.93 16.27 20.01
N SER A 273 3.61 16.35 19.77
CA SER A 273 2.65 16.92 20.73
C SER A 273 2.41 15.98 21.93
N ARG A 274 2.08 16.53 23.12
CA ARG A 274 1.87 15.76 24.37
C ARG A 274 0.79 14.68 24.29
N ILE A 275 -0.22 14.86 23.43
CA ILE A 275 -1.31 13.89 23.23
C ILE A 275 -0.85 12.76 22.31
N ALA A 276 0.07 13.06 21.37
CA ALA A 276 0.74 12.06 20.55
C ALA A 276 1.63 11.15 21.38
N ALA A 277 2.38 11.73 22.33
CA ALA A 277 3.38 11.00 23.12
C ALA A 277 2.86 9.75 23.83
N ARG A 278 1.62 9.74 24.32
CA ARG A 278 1.06 8.59 25.05
C ARG A 278 0.63 7.44 24.14
N GLU A 279 0.01 7.74 22.99
CA GLU A 279 -0.36 6.71 22.00
C GLU A 279 0.85 6.26 21.19
N LEU A 280 1.81 7.16 20.93
CA LEU A 280 3.09 6.82 20.30
C LEU A 280 3.99 5.98 21.20
N ALA A 281 3.99 6.23 22.52
CA ALA A 281 4.63 5.33 23.48
C ALA A 281 4.03 3.92 23.33
N ARG A 282 2.70 3.78 23.32
CA ARG A 282 2.01 2.49 23.16
C ARG A 282 2.39 1.70 21.91
N ILE A 283 2.56 2.40 20.79
CA ILE A 283 3.01 1.79 19.53
C ILE A 283 4.50 1.39 19.61
N GLN A 284 5.28 2.14 20.38
CA GLN A 284 6.69 1.85 20.68
C GLN A 284 6.88 0.82 21.81
N ASP A 285 5.81 0.36 22.49
CA ASP A 285 5.83 -0.66 23.56
C ASP A 285 6.33 -2.04 23.06
N GLY A 286 6.51 -2.22 21.75
CA GLY A 286 7.54 -3.13 21.24
C GLY A 286 7.07 -4.47 20.68
N THR A 287 5.84 -4.59 20.16
CA THR A 287 5.47 -5.75 19.32
C THR A 287 5.04 -5.36 17.91
N VAL A 288 5.33 -6.26 16.96
CA VAL A 288 5.01 -6.11 15.54
C VAL A 288 3.51 -5.90 15.34
N GLU A 289 2.69 -6.61 16.11
CA GLU A 289 1.23 -6.57 16.04
C GLU A 289 0.69 -5.18 16.38
N THR A 290 1.24 -4.54 17.42
CA THR A 290 0.78 -3.23 17.87
C THR A 290 1.08 -2.15 16.83
N PHE A 291 2.22 -2.27 16.15
CA PHE A 291 2.61 -1.38 15.06
C PHE A 291 1.82 -1.69 13.77
N ALA A 292 1.56 -2.96 13.47
CA ALA A 292 0.75 -3.35 12.31
C ALA A 292 -0.71 -2.87 12.45
N ASP A 293 -1.30 -2.99 13.64
CA ASP A 293 -2.63 -2.45 13.94
C ASP A 293 -2.66 -0.91 13.85
N PHE A 294 -1.55 -0.25 14.19
CA PHE A 294 -1.41 1.19 13.98
C PHE A 294 -1.39 1.56 12.49
N LEU A 295 -0.69 0.79 11.66
CA LEU A 295 -0.64 1.02 10.22
C LEU A 295 -1.96 0.68 9.52
N ASP A 296 -2.75 -0.23 10.06
CA ASP A 296 -4.00 -0.68 9.46
C ASP A 296 -4.91 0.49 9.05
N GLY A 297 -5.31 0.53 7.78
CA GLY A 297 -6.11 1.58 7.19
C GLY A 297 -5.46 2.33 6.04
N LEU A 298 -6.16 3.36 5.56
CA LEU A 298 -5.81 4.14 4.38
C LEU A 298 -4.90 5.32 4.73
N TRP A 299 -3.82 5.49 3.98
CA TRP A 299 -2.84 6.55 4.10
C TRP A 299 -2.71 7.28 2.77
N TYR A 300 -2.54 8.60 2.80
CA TYR A 300 -2.31 9.39 1.59
C TYR A 300 -1.00 10.15 1.69
N LYS A 301 -0.28 10.25 0.57
CA LYS A 301 0.99 10.93 0.48
C LYS A 301 0.78 12.44 0.61
N THR A 302 1.43 13.09 1.58
CA THR A 302 1.35 14.54 1.81
C THR A 302 2.44 15.31 1.06
N SER A 303 3.49 14.63 0.59
CA SER A 303 4.65 15.22 -0.08
C SER A 303 4.57 15.17 -1.62
N SER A 304 3.38 15.28 -2.23
CA SER A 304 3.24 15.23 -3.69
C SER A 304 3.47 16.60 -4.35
N SER A 305 4.57 16.73 -5.11
CA SER A 305 4.80 17.85 -6.03
C SER A 305 4.16 17.64 -7.41
N GLN A 306 3.75 16.42 -7.74
CA GLN A 306 3.14 16.00 -9.01
C GLN A 306 1.60 15.90 -8.92
N ALA A 307 0.92 15.93 -10.07
CA ALA A 307 -0.53 15.74 -10.16
C ALA A 307 -0.96 14.32 -9.75
N GLY A 308 -1.97 14.19 -8.89
CA GLY A 308 -2.51 12.91 -8.41
C GLY A 308 -2.05 12.57 -6.99
N ILE A 309 -3.01 12.21 -6.13
CA ILE A 309 -2.76 11.77 -4.75
C ILE A 309 -2.44 10.27 -4.76
N ARG A 310 -1.37 9.88 -4.08
CA ARG A 310 -0.99 8.47 -3.90
C ARG A 310 -1.54 7.98 -2.58
N TYR A 311 -2.14 6.79 -2.60
CA TYR A 311 -2.68 6.14 -1.42
C TYR A 311 -2.03 4.79 -1.16
N LEU A 312 -1.83 4.49 0.12
CA LEU A 312 -1.41 3.19 0.62
C LEU A 312 -2.47 2.67 1.58
N PHE A 313 -2.96 1.46 1.37
CA PHE A 313 -3.85 0.80 2.31
C PHE A 313 -3.11 -0.40 2.92
N PHE A 314 -2.92 -0.37 4.23
CA PHE A 314 -2.41 -1.52 4.96
C PHE A 314 -3.61 -2.30 5.48
N ASP A 315 -3.76 -3.54 5.03
CA ASP A 315 -4.76 -4.48 5.54
C ASP A 315 -4.02 -5.54 6.36
N HIS A 316 -3.95 -5.31 7.67
CA HIS A 316 -3.27 -6.26 8.56
C HIS A 316 -4.05 -7.58 8.65
N ALA A 317 -5.38 -7.54 8.55
CA ALA A 317 -6.25 -8.71 8.67
C ALA A 317 -6.08 -9.70 7.49
N GLN A 318 -5.98 -9.18 6.27
CA GLN A 318 -5.71 -9.98 5.06
C GLN A 318 -4.21 -10.17 4.78
N LYS A 319 -3.33 -9.50 5.56
CA LYS A 319 -1.89 -9.43 5.33
C LYS A 319 -1.59 -8.91 3.93
N GLU A 320 -2.12 -7.73 3.60
CA GLU A 320 -1.95 -7.09 2.31
C GLU A 320 -1.52 -5.63 2.45
N VAL A 321 -0.78 -5.15 1.45
CA VAL A 321 -0.49 -3.73 1.25
C VAL A 321 -0.92 -3.37 -0.16
N ILE A 322 -1.85 -2.43 -0.28
CA ILE A 322 -2.42 -2.00 -1.55
C ILE A 322 -1.90 -0.61 -1.89
N PHE A 323 -1.35 -0.50 -3.09
CA PHE A 323 -0.81 0.71 -3.68
C PHE A 323 -1.81 1.26 -4.69
N LEU A 324 -2.30 2.48 -4.46
CA LEU A 324 -3.29 3.11 -5.34
C LEU A 324 -2.78 4.45 -5.86
N TYR A 325 -2.74 4.59 -7.17
CA TYR A 325 -2.40 5.83 -7.85
C TYR A 325 -3.25 5.98 -9.11
N ASP A 326 -4.03 7.06 -9.18
CA ASP A 326 -4.99 7.31 -10.25
C ASP A 326 -5.94 6.11 -10.44
N ASP A 327 -5.91 5.44 -11.59
CA ASP A 327 -6.70 4.24 -11.89
C ASP A 327 -5.91 2.92 -11.70
N THR A 328 -4.66 2.98 -11.23
CA THR A 328 -3.80 1.79 -11.03
C THR A 328 -3.80 1.33 -9.58
N GLU A 329 -4.08 0.04 -9.39
CA GLU A 329 -4.04 -0.67 -8.12
C GLU A 329 -3.01 -1.80 -8.19
N GLU A 330 -2.10 -1.86 -7.21
CA GLU A 330 -1.16 -2.97 -7.06
C GLU A 330 -1.29 -3.58 -5.65
N VAL A 331 -1.53 -4.90 -5.60
CA VAL A 331 -1.72 -5.63 -4.34
C VAL A 331 -0.49 -6.46 -4.01
N TYR A 332 0.08 -6.23 -2.82
CA TYR A 332 1.22 -6.95 -2.30
C TYR A 332 0.83 -7.76 -1.05
N ALA A 333 1.27 -9.01 -0.98
CA ALA A 333 1.17 -9.83 0.22
C ALA A 333 2.22 -9.40 1.25
N TRP A 334 1.81 -9.21 2.50
CA TRP A 334 2.66 -8.92 3.64
C TRP A 334 3.28 -10.23 4.15
N GLU A 335 4.56 -10.44 3.87
CA GLU A 335 5.27 -11.69 4.16
C GLU A 335 5.88 -11.69 5.57
N ASP A 336 6.57 -10.61 5.93
CA ASP A 336 7.28 -10.51 7.21
C ASP A 336 7.37 -9.06 7.65
N SER A 337 7.52 -8.85 8.95
CA SER A 337 7.71 -7.55 9.53
C SER A 337 8.58 -7.57 10.77
N ASN A 338 9.50 -6.62 10.87
CA ASN A 338 10.43 -6.48 11.98
C ASN A 338 10.38 -5.06 12.53
N LEU A 339 10.40 -4.93 13.85
CA LEU A 339 10.37 -3.62 14.51
C LEU A 339 11.70 -2.90 14.39
N ARG A 340 11.62 -1.56 14.37
CA ARG A 340 12.72 -0.62 14.52
C ARG A 340 12.50 0.27 15.74
N ARG A 341 13.52 1.04 16.11
CA ARG A 341 13.49 1.98 17.24
C ARG A 341 12.35 2.99 17.17
N SER A 342 11.98 3.41 15.96
CA SER A 342 10.90 4.38 15.72
C SER A 342 9.99 4.00 14.55
N GLY A 343 9.91 2.71 14.21
CA GLY A 343 9.25 2.27 12.97
C GLY A 343 9.06 0.77 12.86
N ILE A 344 8.62 0.34 11.68
CA ILE A 344 8.53 -1.06 11.27
C ILE A 344 9.10 -1.23 9.88
N TYR A 345 9.74 -2.37 9.68
CA TYR A 345 10.18 -2.84 8.38
C TYR A 345 9.22 -3.93 7.91
N ILE A 346 8.69 -3.82 6.70
CA ILE A 346 7.77 -4.79 6.11
C ILE A 346 8.37 -5.31 4.81
N THR A 347 8.41 -6.63 4.63
CA THR A 347 8.72 -7.24 3.34
C THR A 347 7.42 -7.71 2.70
N THR A 348 7.24 -7.37 1.43
CA THR A 348 6.04 -7.68 0.68
C THR A 348 6.37 -8.30 -0.69
N THR A 349 5.46 -9.12 -1.21
CA THR A 349 5.58 -9.74 -2.55
C THR A 349 4.33 -9.45 -3.35
N ASN A 350 4.46 -9.02 -4.61
CA ASN A 350 3.30 -8.73 -5.43
C ASN A 350 2.49 -10.01 -5.70
N LYS A 351 1.15 -9.93 -5.58
CA LYS A 351 0.27 -11.10 -5.76
C LYS A 351 0.15 -11.55 -7.22
N SER A 352 0.30 -10.64 -8.17
CA SER A 352 0.23 -10.93 -9.61
C SER A 352 1.58 -11.35 -10.17
N ILE A 353 2.68 -10.81 -9.63
CA ILE A 353 4.04 -11.00 -10.14
C ILE A 353 4.97 -11.44 -9.00
N THR A 354 5.14 -12.76 -8.84
CA THR A 354 5.82 -13.36 -7.67
C THR A 354 7.31 -13.03 -7.53
N ASN A 355 7.98 -12.58 -8.60
CA ASN A 355 9.38 -12.13 -8.56
C ASN A 355 9.52 -10.62 -8.27
N MET A 356 8.42 -9.90 -8.07
CA MET A 356 8.43 -8.50 -7.67
C MET A 356 8.23 -8.39 -6.16
N GLN A 357 9.34 -8.14 -5.46
CA GLN A 357 9.35 -7.93 -4.01
C GLN A 357 9.50 -6.44 -3.71
N ARG A 358 8.77 -5.96 -2.70
CA ARG A 358 8.90 -4.59 -2.19
C ARG A 358 9.18 -4.63 -0.71
N ARG A 359 10.17 -3.86 -0.28
CA ARG A 359 10.50 -3.66 1.12
C ARG A 359 10.04 -2.26 1.50
N CYS A 360 9.16 -2.17 2.48
CA CYS A 360 8.65 -0.91 2.99
C CYS A 360 9.31 -0.62 4.33
N ASP A 361 10.13 0.41 4.39
CA ASP A 361 10.64 0.98 5.62
C ASP A 361 9.71 2.10 6.09
N ILE A 362 9.06 1.89 7.23
CA ILE A 362 8.03 2.79 7.74
C ILE A 362 8.49 3.36 9.08
N SER A 363 8.81 4.64 9.09
CA SER A 363 9.14 5.39 10.30
C SER A 363 7.94 6.18 10.78
N LEU A 364 7.70 6.15 12.08
CA LEU A 364 6.64 6.92 12.70
C LEU A 364 7.05 8.40 12.78
N ALA A 365 6.21 9.31 12.29
CA ALA A 365 6.45 10.76 12.31
C ALA A 365 5.47 11.51 13.23
N GLY A 366 4.29 10.95 13.48
CA GLY A 366 3.22 11.49 14.32
C GLY A 366 2.14 10.44 14.61
N ILE A 367 1.03 10.85 15.24
CA ILE A 367 -0.10 9.94 15.57
C ILE A 367 -0.81 9.45 14.32
N ASP A 368 -0.90 10.31 13.32
CA ASP A 368 -1.54 10.06 12.05
C ASP A 368 -0.55 10.25 10.91
N GLU A 369 0.75 10.35 11.19
CA GLU A 369 1.76 10.64 10.20
C GLU A 369 2.87 9.60 10.25
N VAL A 370 3.18 9.01 9.11
CA VAL A 370 4.28 8.08 8.93
C VAL A 370 5.10 8.53 7.75
N ARG A 371 6.38 8.17 7.76
CA ARG A 371 7.24 8.28 6.60
C ARG A 371 7.51 6.91 6.05
N ILE A 372 7.34 6.76 4.76
CA ILE A 372 7.50 5.49 4.06
C ILE A 372 8.62 5.66 3.04
N HIS A 373 9.57 4.75 3.09
CA HIS A 373 10.61 4.57 2.09
C HIS A 373 10.48 3.17 1.54
N ILE A 374 10.37 3.05 0.22
CA ILE A 374 10.15 1.80 -0.47
C ILE A 374 11.42 1.44 -1.22
N ILE A 375 11.81 0.18 -1.08
CA ILE A 375 12.94 -0.40 -1.76
C ILE A 375 12.36 -1.54 -2.59
N ASP A 376 12.26 -1.31 -3.89
CA ASP A 376 11.93 -2.35 -4.85
C ASP A 376 13.10 -3.35 -4.90
N ASP A 377 12.83 -4.59 -4.51
CA ASP A 377 13.76 -5.72 -4.67
C ASP A 377 13.37 -6.47 -5.94
N VAL A 378 13.42 -5.75 -7.05
CA VAL A 378 13.41 -6.37 -8.37
C VAL A 378 14.89 -6.56 -8.70
N ARG A 379 15.30 -7.80 -8.99
CA ARG A 379 16.67 -8.12 -9.45
C ARG A 379 16.99 -7.54 -10.85
N MET A 380 16.28 -6.48 -11.23
CA MET A 380 16.32 -5.76 -12.50
C MET A 380 16.36 -4.27 -12.16
N ILE A 381 17.22 -3.52 -12.84
CA ILE A 381 17.40 -2.08 -12.62
C ILE A 381 16.11 -1.35 -13.01
N ILE A 382 15.32 -0.93 -12.03
CA ILE A 382 14.23 0.01 -12.26
C ILE A 382 14.86 1.41 -12.22
N LYS A 383 15.05 2.02 -13.40
CA LYS A 383 15.48 3.42 -13.56
C LYS A 383 14.34 4.42 -13.29
N GLU A 384 13.38 4.05 -12.45
CA GLU A 384 12.18 4.84 -12.18
C GLU A 384 12.28 5.35 -10.75
N ASN A 385 12.14 6.66 -10.56
CA ASN A 385 12.11 7.29 -9.24
C ASN A 385 11.06 6.56 -8.38
N ASN A 386 11.40 6.20 -7.13
CA ASN A 386 10.40 5.58 -6.26
C ASN A 386 9.35 6.62 -5.86
N LEU A 387 8.27 6.68 -6.65
CA LEU A 387 7.21 7.66 -6.50
C LEU A 387 6.42 7.48 -5.18
N TRP A 388 6.62 6.38 -4.47
CA TRP A 388 5.98 6.07 -3.20
C TRP A 388 6.76 6.58 -1.99
N ASP A 389 8.00 7.03 -2.16
CA ASP A 389 8.79 7.56 -1.05
C ASP A 389 8.25 8.91 -0.57
N GLY A 390 8.02 9.06 0.73
CA GLY A 390 7.60 10.34 1.29
C GLY A 390 6.85 10.25 2.60
N SER A 391 6.26 11.39 2.98
CA SER A 391 5.46 11.49 4.19
C SER A 391 4.00 11.20 3.86
N TYR A 392 3.34 10.44 4.72
CA TYR A 392 1.98 9.94 4.58
C TYR A 392 1.17 10.29 5.80
N ARG A 393 -0.10 10.63 5.58
CA ARG A 393 -1.06 10.87 6.66
C ARG A 393 -2.20 9.87 6.62
N LYS A 394 -2.59 9.35 7.78
CA LYS A 394 -3.68 8.39 7.95
C LYS A 394 -5.00 9.11 7.66
N MET A 395 -5.81 8.55 6.77
CA MET A 395 -7.17 8.98 6.56
C MET A 395 -8.05 8.47 7.71
N THR A 396 -8.17 9.29 8.76
CA THR A 396 -9.13 9.06 9.84
C THR A 396 -10.58 9.28 9.41
N ALA A 397 -10.81 9.97 8.28
CA ALA A 397 -12.14 10.30 7.76
C ALA A 397 -12.80 9.23 6.89
N PHE A 398 -12.12 8.12 6.58
CA PHE A 398 -12.76 6.95 5.95
C PHE A 398 -13.38 5.97 6.94
N ALA A 399 -13.32 6.28 8.24
CA ALA A 399 -14.18 5.67 9.26
C ALA A 399 -15.62 6.17 9.08
N SER A 400 -16.25 5.88 7.94
CA SER A 400 -17.70 6.01 7.69
C SER A 400 -18.18 5.17 6.48
N PHE A 401 -17.46 4.12 6.09
CA PHE A 401 -18.05 3.01 5.30
C PHE A 401 -17.99 1.66 6.03
N THR A 402 -17.44 1.63 7.23
CA THR A 402 -17.73 0.56 8.20
C THR A 402 -19.10 0.86 8.80
N PRO A 403 -20.04 -0.09 8.83
CA PRO A 403 -21.32 0.09 9.50
C PRO A 403 -21.05 0.12 11.01
N GLU A 404 -20.62 1.27 11.53
CA GLU A 404 -20.68 1.52 12.97
C GLU A 404 -22.15 1.47 13.37
N SER A 405 -22.42 0.66 14.37
CA SER A 405 -23.73 0.39 14.93
C SER A 405 -24.33 1.64 15.59
N ARG A 406 -24.90 2.57 14.81
CA ARG A 406 -25.69 3.69 15.32
C ARG A 406 -26.77 4.03 14.30
N GLN A 407 -28.03 3.94 14.75
CA GLN A 407 -29.26 4.43 14.11
C GLN A 407 -29.10 4.89 12.66
N GLN A 408 -29.53 4.04 11.72
CA GLN A 408 -29.66 4.33 10.29
C GLN A 408 -30.17 5.77 10.09
N SER A 409 -29.31 6.66 9.60
CA SER A 409 -29.68 8.07 9.47
C SER A 409 -30.86 8.18 8.49
N GLU A 410 -31.82 9.06 8.75
CA GLU A 410 -32.99 9.23 7.86
C GLU A 410 -32.55 9.52 6.40
N TYR A 411 -31.37 10.13 6.22
CA TYR A 411 -30.71 10.35 4.94
C TYR A 411 -30.31 9.06 4.20
N GLU A 412 -29.74 8.06 4.88
CA GLU A 412 -29.37 6.77 4.27
C GLU A 412 -30.57 5.97 3.80
N SER A 413 -31.71 6.12 4.49
CA SER A 413 -32.94 5.42 4.13
C SER A 413 -33.86 6.20 3.18
N ALA A 414 -33.60 7.49 2.95
CA ALA A 414 -34.50 8.40 2.22
C ALA A 414 -34.87 7.87 0.82
N PHE A 415 -33.86 7.44 0.05
CA PHE A 415 -34.07 6.97 -1.32
C PHE A 415 -34.59 5.53 -1.42
N THR A 416 -34.37 4.71 -0.39
CA THR A 416 -34.95 3.36 -0.32
C THR A 416 -36.41 3.41 0.13
N LYS A 417 -36.77 4.33 1.03
CA LYS A 417 -38.15 4.57 1.48
C LYS A 417 -38.98 5.21 0.37
N TRP A 418 -38.40 6.16 -0.37
CA TRP A 418 -39.08 6.90 -1.42
C TRP A 418 -38.25 6.85 -2.71
N PRO A 419 -38.58 5.93 -3.63
CA PRO A 419 -37.75 5.66 -4.79
C PRO A 419 -37.94 6.68 -5.91
N GLU A 420 -38.86 7.64 -5.81
CA GLU A 420 -39.12 8.62 -6.88
C GLU A 420 -39.19 10.04 -6.30
N TRP A 421 -38.44 10.96 -6.91
CA TRP A 421 -38.34 12.37 -6.51
C TRP A 421 -38.45 13.29 -7.72
N LYS A 422 -39.17 14.39 -7.57
CA LYS A 422 -39.32 15.44 -8.59
C LYS A 422 -38.42 16.62 -8.22
N THR A 423 -37.58 17.02 -9.16
CA THR A 423 -36.73 18.21 -9.04
C THR A 423 -37.52 19.49 -9.34
N ASP A 424 -36.99 20.63 -8.90
CA ASP A 424 -37.50 21.98 -9.17
C ASP A 424 -37.52 22.35 -10.66
N ASN A 425 -36.75 21.64 -11.50
CA ASN A 425 -36.65 21.90 -12.94
C ASN A 425 -37.45 20.90 -13.80
N GLY A 426 -38.29 20.07 -13.18
CA GLY A 426 -39.18 19.13 -13.87
C GLY A 426 -38.55 17.78 -14.22
N LEU A 427 -37.29 17.52 -13.83
CA LEU A 427 -36.70 16.18 -13.92
C LEU A 427 -37.25 15.25 -12.84
N VAL A 428 -37.41 13.98 -13.17
CA VAL A 428 -37.78 12.91 -12.24
C VAL A 428 -36.57 12.02 -12.02
N ILE A 429 -36.14 11.89 -10.77
CA ILE A 429 -35.05 11.01 -10.35
C ILE A 429 -35.67 9.78 -9.67
N LYS A 430 -35.39 8.60 -10.19
CA LYS A 430 -35.76 7.33 -9.57
C LYS A 430 -34.54 6.63 -9.00
N PHE A 431 -34.64 6.16 -7.76
CA PHE A 431 -33.60 5.45 -7.04
C PHE A 431 -33.96 3.98 -6.87
N GLY A 432 -33.04 3.11 -7.33
CA GLY A 432 -33.02 1.69 -7.02
C GLY A 432 -32.17 1.40 -5.77
N LYS A 433 -31.70 0.17 -5.61
CA LYS A 433 -30.90 -0.22 -4.42
C LYS A 433 -29.53 0.48 -4.37
N THR A 434 -28.89 0.64 -5.52
CA THR A 434 -27.58 1.29 -5.70
C THR A 434 -27.49 2.05 -7.02
N THR A 435 -28.60 2.13 -7.76
CA THR A 435 -28.69 2.70 -9.10
C THR A 435 -29.65 3.87 -9.11
N TYR A 436 -29.45 4.81 -10.02
CA TYR A 436 -30.39 5.90 -10.24
C TYR A 436 -30.70 6.04 -11.72
N THR A 437 -31.89 6.55 -12.03
CA THR A 437 -32.27 7.00 -13.37
C THR A 437 -32.87 8.40 -13.28
N VAL A 438 -32.44 9.29 -14.17
CA VAL A 438 -32.97 10.65 -14.31
C VAL A 438 -33.70 10.72 -15.64
N SER A 439 -34.93 11.22 -15.63
CA SER A 439 -35.74 11.37 -16.85
C SER A 439 -36.46 12.72 -16.87
N GLY A 440 -36.56 13.32 -18.06
CA GLY A 440 -37.30 14.55 -18.35
C GLY A 440 -37.71 14.60 -19.82
N ASP A 441 -38.36 15.68 -20.25
CA ASP A 441 -38.99 15.81 -21.58
C ASP A 441 -38.10 15.46 -22.78
N ASN A 442 -36.76 15.58 -22.65
CA ASN A 442 -35.77 15.14 -23.66
C ASN A 442 -34.39 14.79 -23.04
N THR A 443 -34.33 14.48 -21.75
CA THR A 443 -33.06 14.26 -21.02
C THR A 443 -33.12 12.95 -20.26
N TYR A 444 -32.07 12.14 -20.39
CA TYR A 444 -31.95 10.85 -19.73
C TYR A 444 -30.54 10.68 -19.16
N ASP A 445 -30.45 10.29 -17.89
CA ASP A 445 -29.21 9.84 -17.24
C ASP A 445 -29.47 8.53 -16.50
N GLU A 446 -28.46 7.69 -16.40
CA GLU A 446 -28.50 6.51 -15.53
C GLU A 446 -27.12 6.22 -14.96
N GLY A 447 -27.08 5.61 -13.79
CA GLY A 447 -25.81 5.29 -13.16
C GLY A 447 -25.94 4.66 -11.78
N ILE A 448 -24.84 4.73 -11.04
CA ILE A 448 -24.77 4.27 -9.65
C ILE A 448 -24.72 5.45 -8.69
N TYR A 449 -25.27 5.27 -7.50
CA TYR A 449 -25.18 6.26 -6.44
C TYR A 449 -24.74 5.63 -5.12
N VAL A 450 -24.10 6.43 -4.28
CA VAL A 450 -23.69 6.05 -2.92
C VAL A 450 -24.01 7.19 -1.97
N ILE A 451 -24.62 6.86 -0.83
CA ILE A 451 -24.87 7.82 0.27
C ILE A 451 -23.84 7.57 1.36
N GLY A 452 -23.32 8.64 1.96
CA GLY A 452 -22.44 8.56 3.11
C GLY A 452 -22.42 9.85 3.90
N ALA A 453 -21.52 9.93 4.87
CA ALA A 453 -21.21 11.14 5.60
C ALA A 453 -19.73 11.50 5.41
N VAL A 454 -19.44 12.77 5.13
CA VAL A 454 -18.07 13.30 5.05
C VAL A 454 -17.99 14.55 5.91
N ALA A 455 -17.02 14.61 6.83
CA ALA A 455 -16.84 15.74 7.75
C ALA A 455 -18.13 16.13 8.52
N GLY A 456 -18.96 15.14 8.87
CA GLY A 456 -20.25 15.34 9.55
C GLY A 456 -21.39 15.87 8.65
N LYS A 457 -21.17 16.03 7.35
CA LYS A 457 -22.19 16.39 6.36
C LYS A 457 -22.68 15.14 5.63
N HIS A 458 -23.99 14.98 5.47
CA HIS A 458 -24.56 13.91 4.65
C HIS A 458 -24.37 14.23 3.17
N VAL A 459 -23.84 13.28 2.40
CA VAL A 459 -23.54 13.46 0.99
C VAL A 459 -24.05 12.28 0.17
N VAL A 460 -24.46 12.58 -1.06
CA VAL A 460 -24.73 11.58 -2.10
C VAL A 460 -23.77 11.79 -3.25
N GLN A 461 -23.15 10.70 -3.72
CA GLN A 461 -22.30 10.68 -4.90
C GLN A 461 -23.02 9.99 -6.04
N PHE A 462 -22.90 10.55 -7.24
CA PHE A 462 -23.46 10.02 -8.48
C PHE A 462 -22.33 9.73 -9.46
N ARG A 463 -22.38 8.55 -10.08
CA ARG A 463 -21.53 8.21 -11.22
C ARG A 463 -22.44 7.77 -12.36
N SER A 464 -22.52 8.60 -13.40
CA SER A 464 -23.24 8.28 -14.62
C SER A 464 -22.53 7.14 -15.37
N SER A 465 -23.33 6.27 -15.98
CA SER A 465 -22.90 5.25 -16.93
C SER A 465 -22.82 5.79 -18.37
N LEU A 466 -23.26 7.03 -18.60
CA LEU A 466 -23.28 7.70 -19.89
C LEU A 466 -22.16 8.75 -19.97
N ASN A 467 -21.67 9.03 -21.18
CA ASN A 467 -20.62 10.04 -21.41
C ASN A 467 -21.09 11.50 -21.20
N SER A 468 -22.39 11.73 -20.96
CA SER A 468 -22.99 13.04 -20.70
C SER A 468 -23.65 13.02 -19.32
N GLN A 469 -22.95 13.57 -18.32
CA GLN A 469 -23.42 13.59 -16.94
C GLN A 469 -24.42 14.74 -16.72
N LEU A 470 -25.65 14.44 -16.30
CA LEU A 470 -26.69 15.45 -16.01
C LEU A 470 -26.63 15.97 -14.57
N LEU A 471 -26.10 15.16 -13.65
CA LEU A 471 -25.90 15.49 -12.25
C LEU A 471 -24.42 15.75 -11.95
N SER A 472 -24.07 16.70 -11.07
CA SER A 472 -22.73 16.77 -10.49
C SER A 472 -22.33 15.46 -9.81
N SER A 473 -21.02 15.22 -9.69
CA SER A 473 -20.48 13.98 -9.10
C SER A 473 -20.85 13.79 -7.63
N ALA A 474 -21.06 14.87 -6.87
CA ALA A 474 -21.48 14.79 -5.48
C ALA A 474 -22.35 15.98 -5.05
N TYR A 475 -23.26 15.72 -4.11
CA TYR A 475 -24.12 16.70 -3.48
C TYR A 475 -24.16 16.54 -1.96
N GLN A 476 -24.20 17.65 -1.24
CA GLN A 476 -24.61 17.68 0.16
C GLN A 476 -26.13 17.58 0.25
N MET A 477 -26.60 16.68 1.10
CA MET A 477 -28.03 16.43 1.35
C MET A 477 -28.50 17.23 2.57
N ARG A 478 -29.59 18.00 2.43
CA ARG A 478 -30.21 18.72 3.55
C ARG A 478 -31.73 18.65 3.47
N PHE A 479 -32.39 18.07 4.47
CA PHE A 479 -33.84 18.18 4.57
C PHE A 479 -34.22 19.62 4.92
N LYS A 480 -35.28 20.12 4.29
CA LYS A 480 -35.79 21.46 4.59
C LYS A 480 -36.38 21.48 6.00
N THR A 481 -36.34 22.64 6.66
CA THR A 481 -37.00 22.84 7.96
C THR A 481 -38.15 23.82 7.82
N VAL A 482 -39.30 23.48 8.38
CA VAL A 482 -40.50 24.33 8.43
C VAL A 482 -40.67 24.84 9.85
N THR A 483 -40.82 26.16 10.00
CA THR A 483 -41.13 26.78 11.29
C THR A 483 -42.64 26.83 11.47
N ILE A 484 -43.15 26.07 12.44
CA ILE A 484 -44.56 26.12 12.83
C ILE A 484 -44.74 27.37 13.71
N PRO A 485 -45.57 28.35 13.29
CA PRO A 485 -45.77 29.58 14.05
C PRO A 485 -46.42 29.29 15.40
N ALA A 486 -46.06 30.09 16.42
CA ALA A 486 -46.61 29.95 17.76
C ALA A 486 -48.14 30.15 17.76
N SER A 487 -48.86 29.31 18.51
CA SER A 487 -50.29 29.49 18.79
C SER A 487 -50.50 29.86 20.26
N SER A 488 -51.72 30.25 20.66
CA SER A 488 -52.04 30.59 22.06
C SER A 488 -51.77 29.47 23.08
N LEU A 489 -51.49 28.24 22.62
CA LEU A 489 -51.22 27.06 23.43
C LEU A 489 -49.88 26.38 23.14
N ARG A 490 -49.09 26.83 22.14
CA ARG A 490 -47.78 26.24 21.80
C ARG A 490 -46.78 27.29 21.32
N ALA A 491 -45.54 27.17 21.80
CA ALA A 491 -44.41 27.93 21.28
C ALA A 491 -44.11 27.55 19.82
N ALA A 492 -43.44 28.44 19.09
CA ALA A 492 -43.00 28.15 17.74
C ALA A 492 -42.01 26.97 17.76
N GLU A 493 -42.23 25.99 16.89
CA GLU A 493 -41.43 24.76 16.81
C GLU A 493 -40.87 24.63 15.40
N VAL A 494 -39.58 24.31 15.29
CA VAL A 494 -38.92 24.05 14.01
C VAL A 494 -38.99 22.55 13.78
N GLN A 495 -39.73 22.14 12.74
CA GLN A 495 -39.87 20.74 12.36
C GLN A 495 -39.14 20.48 11.04
N THR A 496 -38.45 19.35 10.93
CA THR A 496 -37.83 18.92 9.67
C THR A 496 -38.90 18.40 8.73
N ASP A 497 -38.91 18.93 7.50
CA ASP A 497 -39.72 18.46 6.39
C ASP A 497 -38.96 17.35 5.64
N TYR A 498 -39.40 16.11 5.85
CA TYR A 498 -38.85 14.93 5.16
C TYR A 498 -39.44 14.72 3.76
N HIS A 499 -40.26 15.65 3.25
CA HIS A 499 -40.80 15.63 1.88
C HIS A 499 -40.01 16.51 0.92
N THR A 500 -39.16 17.39 1.46
CA THR A 500 -38.31 18.28 0.66
C THR A 500 -36.84 18.09 1.02
N LEU A 501 -36.04 17.67 0.03
CA LEU A 501 -34.59 17.48 0.17
C LEU A 501 -33.83 18.42 -0.77
N GLU A 502 -32.93 19.22 -0.22
CA GLU A 502 -31.99 20.05 -0.99
C GLU A 502 -30.72 19.25 -1.28
N LEU A 503 -30.28 19.32 -2.54
CA LEU A 503 -29.02 18.78 -3.03
C LEU A 503 -28.14 19.93 -3.52
N ASP A 504 -27.11 20.28 -2.74
CA ASP A 504 -26.15 21.31 -3.09
C ASP A 504 -24.87 20.71 -3.66
N PRO A 505 -24.38 21.13 -4.83
CA PRO A 505 -23.19 20.54 -5.45
C PRO A 505 -21.97 20.79 -4.58
N VAL A 506 -21.23 19.73 -4.30
CA VAL A 506 -20.01 19.79 -3.49
C VAL A 506 -18.87 19.00 -4.11
N ARG A 507 -17.64 19.46 -3.87
CA ARG A 507 -16.43 18.69 -4.08
C ARG A 507 -16.03 18.07 -2.76
N ILE A 508 -15.95 16.74 -2.76
CA ILE A 508 -15.56 15.97 -1.58
C ILE A 508 -14.04 16.01 -1.47
N ALA A 509 -13.55 16.43 -0.31
CA ALA A 509 -12.15 16.32 0.09
C ALA A 509 -12.05 15.46 1.35
N PRO A 510 -10.84 14.99 1.71
CA PRO A 510 -10.61 14.13 2.88
C PRO A 510 -11.16 14.66 4.21
N ASP A 511 -11.11 15.97 4.43
CA ASP A 511 -11.40 16.62 5.71
C ASP A 511 -12.64 17.52 5.66
N GLU A 512 -13.13 17.85 4.46
CA GLU A 512 -14.24 18.78 4.28
C GLU A 512 -14.98 18.56 2.95
N CYS A 513 -16.24 19.01 2.87
CA CYS A 513 -16.94 19.19 1.60
C CYS A 513 -16.95 20.68 1.24
N TYR A 514 -16.31 21.00 0.12
CA TYR A 514 -16.27 22.35 -0.43
C TYR A 514 -17.44 22.55 -1.40
N PRO A 515 -18.10 23.72 -1.41
CA PRO A 515 -19.05 24.05 -2.46
C PRO A 515 -18.42 23.91 -3.85
N ALA A 516 -19.13 23.28 -4.78
CA ALA A 516 -18.69 23.15 -6.17
C ALA A 516 -19.57 23.98 -7.10
N GLU A 517 -19.02 24.37 -8.25
CA GLU A 517 -19.84 24.92 -9.33
C GLU A 517 -20.77 23.83 -9.87
N GLY A 518 -22.05 24.15 -9.94
CA GLY A 518 -23.09 23.21 -10.35
C GLY A 518 -24.47 23.75 -10.03
N ARG A 519 -25.49 22.98 -10.38
CA ARG A 519 -26.88 23.33 -10.09
C ARG A 519 -27.30 22.69 -8.78
N THR A 520 -27.82 23.49 -7.85
CA THR A 520 -28.57 22.98 -6.69
C THR A 520 -29.93 22.46 -7.15
N PHE A 521 -30.35 21.31 -6.62
CA PHE A 521 -31.67 20.74 -6.86
C PHE A 521 -32.51 20.76 -5.59
N THR A 522 -33.78 21.11 -5.71
CA THR A 522 -34.77 20.86 -4.65
C THR A 522 -35.62 19.67 -5.07
N LEU A 523 -35.45 18.56 -4.36
CA LEU A 523 -36.23 17.35 -4.55
C LEU A 523 -37.50 17.42 -3.70
N THR A 524 -38.64 17.25 -4.35
CA THR A 524 -39.96 17.18 -3.74
C THR A 524 -40.62 15.85 -4.10
N ARG A 525 -41.43 15.33 -3.19
CA ARG A 525 -42.28 14.17 -3.43
C ARG A 525 -43.75 14.56 -3.22
N GLU A 526 -44.65 13.83 -3.85
CA GLU A 526 -46.09 13.98 -3.58
C GLU A 526 -46.39 13.44 -2.17
N GLU A 527 -47.28 14.12 -1.45
CA GLU A 527 -47.86 13.61 -0.20
C GLU A 527 -48.81 12.47 -0.55
N ASP A 528 -48.65 11.30 0.09
CA ASP A 528 -49.62 10.20 0.01
C ASP A 528 -50.92 10.54 0.75
#